data_AF-A0A921HDS6-F1
#
_entry.id   AF-A0A921HDS6-F1
#
_cell.length_a   1.000
_cell.length_b   1.000
_cell.length_c   1.000
_cell.angle_alpha   90.00
_cell.angle_beta   90.00
_cell.angle_gamma   90.00
#
_symmetry.space_group_name_H-M   'P 1'
#
loop_
_entity.id
_entity.type
_entity.pdbx_description
1 polymer ?
#
loop_
_entity_poly.entity_id
_entity_poly.type
_entity_poly.pdbx_seq_one_letter_code
_entity_poly.pdbx_strand_id
1 'polypeptide(L)'
;MWLTISVLIGTNFRYMLQTIGQRYCNIANASIIMLLEPVWTMIMSVWWLDEQLTALKLAGSVLILAALLIYRIKNLIAFIRRKNY
;
A
#
# COMPACT_ATOMS: atom_id res chain seq x y z
N MET A 1 14.63 -3.20 24.16
CA MET A 1 14.51 -1.73 24.12
C MET A 1 14.75 -1.12 22.73
N TRP A 2 15.68 -1.65 21.90
CA TRP A 2 15.91 -1.15 20.53
C TRP A 2 14.71 -1.31 19.56
N LEU A 3 14.08 -2.49 19.56
CA LEU A 3 12.93 -2.78 18.68
C LEU A 3 11.72 -1.89 18.98
N THR A 4 11.42 -1.65 20.26
CA THR A 4 10.28 -0.83 20.68
C THR A 4 10.42 0.63 20.24
N ILE A 5 11.63 1.18 20.32
CA ILE A 5 11.91 2.56 19.90
C ILE A 5 11.83 2.69 18.37
N SER A 6 12.38 1.71 17.64
CA SER A 6 12.34 1.70 16.17
C SER A 6 10.91 1.58 15.63
N VAL A 7 10.10 0.71 16.23
CA VAL A 7 8.69 0.54 15.87
C VAL A 7 7.89 1.78 16.26
N LEU A 8 8.02 2.30 17.49
CA LEU A 8 7.29 3.50 17.89
C LEU A 8 7.61 4.69 16.99
N ILE A 9 8.89 4.97 16.71
CA ILE A 9 9.27 6.12 15.89
C ILE A 9 8.82 5.90 14.44
N GLY A 10 9.14 4.75 13.84
CA GLY A 10 8.81 4.47 12.44
C GLY A 10 7.30 4.40 12.18
N THR A 11 6.55 3.77 13.08
CA THR A 11 5.09 3.60 12.94
C THR A 11 4.36 4.91 13.18
N ASN A 12 4.69 5.66 14.23
CA ASN A 12 4.04 6.96 14.48
C ASN A 12 4.38 7.98 13.38
N PHE A 13 5.61 7.98 12.87
CA PHE A 13 6.00 8.86 11.78
C PHE A 13 5.25 8.54 10.47
N ARG A 14 5.14 7.25 10.11
CA ARG A 14 4.34 6.80 8.96
C ARG A 14 2.87 7.19 9.09
N TYR A 15 2.27 6.95 10.25
CA TYR A 15 0.87 7.33 10.49
C TYR A 15 0.67 8.84 10.45
N MET A 16 1.61 9.63 10.99
CA MET A 16 1.57 11.08 10.94
C MET A 16 1.58 11.59 9.49
N LEU A 17 2.48 11.07 8.64
CA LEU A 17 2.50 11.38 7.20
C LEU A 17 1.19 10.95 6.51
N GLN A 18 0.66 9.78 6.86
CA GLN A 18 -0.60 9.28 6.30
C GLN A 18 -1.79 10.16 6.69
N THR A 19 -1.85 10.62 7.94
CA THR A 19 -2.90 11.54 8.42
C THR A 19 -2.77 12.92 7.80
N ILE A 20 -1.55 13.46 7.63
CA ILE A 20 -1.32 14.72 6.93
C ILE A 20 -1.76 14.61 5.48
N GLY A 21 -1.36 13.55 4.77
CA GLY A 21 -1.78 13.29 3.39
C GLY A 21 -3.30 13.18 3.25
N GLN A 22 -3.96 12.47 4.17
CA GLN A 22 -5.43 12.37 4.22
C GLN A 22 -6.12 13.71 4.52
N ARG A 23 -5.47 14.63 5.23
CA ARG A 23 -6.00 15.97 5.51
C ARG A 23 -5.96 16.89 4.30
N TYR A 24 -4.96 16.74 3.42
CA TYR A 24 -4.78 17.56 2.22
C TYR A 24 -5.42 16.95 0.95
N CYS A 25 -5.78 15.67 0.97
CA CYS A 25 -6.34 14.96 -0.19
C CYS A 25 -7.76 14.45 0.08
N ASN A 26 -8.67 14.69 -0.85
CA ASN A 26 -10.01 14.09 -0.86
C ASN A 26 -9.88 12.55 -0.75
N ILE A 27 -10.85 11.86 -0.14
CA ILE A 27 -10.81 10.42 0.21
C ILE A 27 -10.34 9.53 -0.96
N ALA A 28 -10.69 9.93 -2.19
CA ALA A 28 -10.24 9.28 -3.42
C ALA A 28 -8.71 9.30 -3.59
N ASN A 29 -8.06 10.46 -3.43
CA ASN A 29 -6.61 10.62 -3.61
C ASN A 29 -5.83 9.90 -2.51
N ALA A 30 -6.30 9.93 -1.25
CA ALA A 30 -5.68 9.19 -0.16
C ALA A 30 -5.70 7.66 -0.40
N SER A 31 -6.79 7.15 -0.97
CA SER A 31 -6.93 5.74 -1.33
C SER A 31 -5.96 5.30 -2.42
N ILE A 32 -5.69 6.20 -3.39
CA ILE A 32 -4.69 5.98 -4.45
C ILE A 32 -3.28 5.91 -3.86
N ILE A 33 -2.93 6.81 -2.94
CA ILE A 33 -1.61 6.82 -2.28
C ILE A 33 -1.40 5.53 -1.45
N MET A 34 -2.42 5.08 -0.72
CA MET A 34 -2.36 3.81 0.03
C MET A 34 -2.23 2.58 -0.89
N LEU A 35 -2.71 2.67 -2.14
CA LEU A 35 -2.56 1.60 -3.13
C LEU A 35 -1.19 1.65 -3.81
N LEU A 36 -0.56 2.83 -3.85
CA LEU A 36 0.78 3.03 -4.37
C LEU A 36 1.86 2.52 -3.40
N GLU A 37 1.58 2.50 -2.10
CA GLU A 37 2.46 1.99 -1.04
C GLU A 37 2.95 0.53 -1.28
N PRO A 38 2.08 -0.47 -1.56
CA PRO A 38 2.52 -1.82 -1.88
C PRO A 38 3.27 -1.92 -3.22
N VAL A 39 3.00 -1.02 -4.18
CA VAL A 39 3.74 -0.95 -5.45
C VAL A 39 5.20 -0.53 -5.19
N TRP A 40 5.40 0.54 -4.42
CA TRP A 40 6.74 0.97 -4.02
C TRP A 40 7.46 -0.08 -3.17
N THR A 41 6.73 -0.77 -2.30
CA THR A 41 7.28 -1.87 -1.47
C THR A 41 7.76 -3.02 -2.36
N MET A 42 7.02 -3.36 -3.42
CA MET A 42 7.47 -4.37 -4.39
C MET A 42 8.73 -3.91 -5.13
N ILE A 43 8.75 -2.69 -5.66
CA ILE A 43 9.91 -2.15 -6.39
C ILE A 43 11.16 -2.20 -5.50
N MET A 44 11.03 -1.72 -4.26
CA MET A 44 12.14 -1.75 -3.28
C MET A 44 12.51 -3.17 -2.88
N SER A 45 11.55 -4.10 -2.78
CA SER A 45 11.85 -5.50 -2.50
C SER A 45 12.65 -6.17 -3.61
N VAL A 46 12.41 -5.80 -4.88
CA VAL A 46 13.19 -6.31 -6.02
C VAL A 46 14.58 -5.66 -6.06
N TRP A 47 14.67 -4.36 -5.78
CA TRP A 47 15.95 -3.63 -5.82
C TRP A 47 16.87 -3.89 -4.63
N TRP A 48 16.34 -4.05 -3.42
CA TRP A 48 17.13 -4.13 -2.20
C TRP A 48 17.50 -5.56 -1.81
N LEU A 49 16.58 -6.52 -2.01
CA LEU A 49 16.80 -7.87 -1.50
C LEU A 49 17.73 -8.70 -2.40
N ASP A 50 17.89 -8.31 -3.68
CA ASP A 50 18.69 -9.01 -4.72
C ASP A 50 18.54 -10.55 -4.69
N GLU A 51 17.43 -11.03 -4.14
CA GLU A 51 17.12 -12.45 -4.08
C GLU A 51 16.98 -12.91 -5.53
N GLN A 52 17.55 -14.06 -5.86
CA GLN A 52 17.27 -14.72 -7.12
C GLN A 52 15.76 -14.94 -7.21
N LEU A 53 15.10 -14.03 -7.92
CA LEU A 53 13.68 -14.05 -8.18
C LEU A 53 13.45 -15.19 -9.14
N THR A 54 13.33 -16.42 -8.59
CA THR A 54 12.77 -17.53 -9.32
C THR A 54 11.45 -17.04 -9.92
N ALA A 55 11.19 -17.32 -11.19
CA ALA A 55 10.01 -16.81 -11.90
C ALA A 55 8.69 -16.99 -11.11
N LEU A 56 8.63 -18.01 -10.25
CA LEU A 56 7.52 -18.27 -9.33
C LEU A 56 7.32 -17.19 -8.24
N LYS A 57 8.38 -16.67 -7.60
CA LYS A 57 8.30 -15.59 -6.60
C LYS A 57 7.83 -14.28 -7.26
N LEU A 58 8.28 -14.03 -8.49
CA LEU A 58 7.88 -12.87 -9.27
C LEU A 58 6.41 -13.00 -9.72
N ALA A 59 6.01 -14.16 -10.22
CA ALA A 59 4.61 -14.44 -10.55
C ALA A 59 3.69 -14.33 -9.33
N GLY A 60 4.10 -14.87 -8.17
CA GLY A 60 3.33 -14.78 -6.93
C GLY A 60 3.16 -13.35 -6.41
N SER A 61 4.25 -12.57 -6.41
CA SER A 61 4.20 -11.17 -5.97
C SER A 61 3.36 -10.29 -6.91
N VAL A 62 3.45 -10.49 -8.24
CA VAL A 62 2.60 -9.81 -9.23
C VAL A 62 1.14 -10.22 -9.08
N LEU A 63 0.86 -11.50 -8.83
CA LEU A 63 -0.50 -12.00 -8.67
C LEU A 63 -1.15 -11.46 -7.38
N ILE A 64 -0.40 -11.38 -6.28
CA ILE A 64 -0.86 -10.75 -5.04
C ILE A 64 -1.12 -9.25 -5.23
N LEU A 65 -0.21 -8.53 -5.91
CA LEU A 65 -0.43 -7.11 -6.24
C LEU A 65 -1.67 -6.91 -7.11
N ALA A 66 -1.84 -7.73 -8.15
CA ALA A 66 -2.99 -7.67 -9.05
C ALA A 66 -4.30 -7.95 -8.30
N ALA A 67 -4.32 -8.96 -7.43
CA ALA A 67 -5.48 -9.27 -6.58
C ALA A 67 -5.84 -8.10 -5.65
N LEU A 68 -4.84 -7.48 -5.01
CA LEU A 68 -5.00 -6.30 -4.16
C LEU A 68 -5.57 -5.09 -4.93
N LEU A 69 -5.04 -4.82 -6.12
CA LEU A 69 -5.50 -3.76 -7.01
C LEU A 69 -6.98 -3.97 -7.41
N ILE A 70 -7.32 -5.18 -7.88
CA ILE A 70 -8.67 -5.53 -8.31
C ILE A 70 -9.66 -5.44 -7.15
N TYR A 71 -9.28 -5.96 -5.97
CA TYR A 71 -10.12 -5.91 -4.78
C TYR A 71 -10.40 -4.46 -4.33
N ARG A 72 -9.38 -3.59 -4.34
CA ARG A 72 -9.54 -2.19 -3.94
C ARG A 72 -10.38 -1.39 -4.93
N ILE A 73 -10.18 -1.58 -6.24
CA ILE A 73 -10.97 -0.93 -7.29
C ILE A 73 -12.43 -1.35 -7.20
N LYS A 74 -12.72 -2.66 -6.99
CA LYS A 74 -14.09 -3.13 -6.76
C LYS A 74 -14.72 -2.52 -5.51
N ASN A 75 -13.99 -2.47 -4.39
CA ASN A 75 -14.49 -1.84 -3.16
C ASN A 75 -14.73 -0.33 -3.34
N LEU A 76 -13.88 0.37 -4.09
CA LEU A 76 -14.06 1.80 -4.39
C LEU A 76 -15.30 2.02 -5.25
N ILE A 77 -15.48 1.24 -6.32
CA ILE A 77 -16.65 1.34 -7.20
C ILE A 77 -17.94 0.97 -6.44
N ALA A 78 -17.91 -0.07 -5.61
CA ALA A 78 -19.04 -0.46 -4.77
C ALA A 78 -19.41 0.62 -3.73
N PHE A 79 -18.40 1.29 -3.14
CA PHE A 79 -18.62 2.40 -2.22
C PHE A 79 -19.21 3.63 -2.91
N ILE A 80 -18.72 3.99 -4.10
CA ILE A 80 -19.27 5.09 -4.90
C ILE A 80 -20.72 4.78 -5.31
N ARG A 81 -21.04 3.54 -5.68
CA ARG A 81 -22.40 3.11 -6.04
C ARG A 81 -23.39 3.14 -4.86
N ARG A 82 -22.91 3.00 -3.62
CA ARG A 82 -23.75 3.08 -2.41
C ARG A 82 -24.15 4.49 -1.99
N LYS A 83 -23.41 5.52 -2.42
CA LYS A 83 -23.69 6.92 -2.06
C LYS A 83 -24.76 7.57 -2.96
N ASN A 84 -25.23 6.87 -3.98
CA ASN A 84 -26.18 7.40 -4.99
C ASN A 84 -27.61 6.81 -4.87
N TYR A 85 -27.95 6.25 -3.70
CA TYR A 85 -29.31 5.92 -3.26
C TYR A 85 -29.55 6.64 -1.93
#